data_AF-A0A9E3BXR0-F1
#
_entry.id   AF-A0A9E3BXR0-F1
#
_cell.length_a   1.000
_cell.length_b   1.000
_cell.length_c   1.000
_cell.angle_alpha   90.00
_cell.angle_beta   90.00
_cell.angle_gamma   90.00
#
_symmetry.space_group_name_H-M   'P 1'
#
loop_
_entity.id
_entity.type
_entity.pdbx_description
1 polymer ?
#
loop_
_entity_poly.entity_id
_entity_poly.type
_entity_poly.pdbx_seq_one_letter_code
_entity_poly.pdbx_strand_id
1 'polypeptide(L)'
;MNKKLQKREPACDPQENNPELLPIILAAAVEARRVLEQQEHLLCQGSFCHVMWRTQKQILKERHGIDWKSPSEMNSQFQSD
;
A
#
# COMPACT_ATOMS: atom_id res chain seq x y z
N MET A 1 34.97 11.20 -10.58
CA MET A 1 34.17 10.04 -10.13
C MET A 1 33.02 10.52 -9.28
N ASN A 2 31.79 10.16 -9.67
CA ASN A 2 30.67 9.69 -8.83
C ASN A 2 30.12 10.68 -7.77
N LYS A 3 28.82 10.92 -7.67
CA LYS A 3 27.72 9.94 -7.67
C LYS A 3 26.47 10.59 -8.28
N LYS A 4 25.94 10.00 -9.36
CA LYS A 4 24.53 10.22 -9.71
C LYS A 4 23.72 9.73 -8.52
N LEU A 5 22.96 10.61 -7.87
CA LEU A 5 21.89 10.20 -6.97
C LEU A 5 20.96 9.31 -7.81
N GLN A 6 21.09 7.99 -7.65
CA GLN A 6 20.09 7.06 -8.13
C GLN A 6 18.83 7.42 -7.34
N LYS A 7 17.91 8.14 -7.98
CA LYS A 7 16.54 8.29 -7.52
C LYS A 7 16.01 6.87 -7.40
N ARG A 8 16.02 6.31 -6.19
CA ARG A 8 15.39 5.01 -5.93
C ARG A 8 13.91 5.26 -6.09
N GLU A 9 13.31 4.66 -7.11
CA GLU A 9 11.87 4.69 -7.26
C GLU A 9 11.25 4.14 -5.97
N PRO A 10 10.16 4.74 -5.46
CA PRO A 10 9.46 4.19 -4.31
C PRO A 10 9.14 2.73 -4.63
N ALA A 11 9.47 1.83 -3.69
CA ALA A 11 9.27 0.41 -3.90
C ALA A 11 7.76 0.12 -3.95
N CYS A 12 7.20 0.03 -5.15
CA CYS A 12 5.85 -0.42 -5.42
C CYS A 12 5.82 -1.93 -5.63
N ASP A 13 4.69 -2.57 -5.32
CA ASP A 13 4.50 -3.99 -5.63
C ASP A 13 4.49 -4.18 -7.16
N PRO A 14 5.25 -5.14 -7.73
CA PRO A 14 5.22 -5.43 -9.16
C PRO A 14 3.82 -5.69 -9.74
N GLN A 15 2.86 -6.15 -8.92
CA GLN A 15 1.46 -6.35 -9.31
C GLN A 15 0.77 -5.04 -9.71
N GLU A 16 1.24 -3.89 -9.21
CA GLU A 16 0.73 -2.57 -9.62
C GLU A 16 1.09 -2.23 -11.07
N ASN A 17 2.10 -2.90 -11.65
CA ASN A 17 2.45 -2.75 -13.05
C ASN A 17 1.63 -3.68 -13.97
N ASN A 18 0.83 -4.60 -13.42
CA ASN A 18 -0.04 -5.44 -14.20
C ASN A 18 -1.33 -4.66 -14.55
N PRO A 19 -1.59 -4.34 -15.83
CA PRO A 19 -2.76 -3.56 -16.22
C PRO A 19 -4.11 -4.25 -15.92
N GLU A 20 -4.13 -5.58 -15.76
CA GLU A 20 -5.33 -6.33 -15.39
C GLU A 20 -5.62 -6.25 -13.88
N LEU A 21 -4.57 -6.19 -13.06
CA LEU A 21 -4.70 -6.12 -11.59
C LEU A 21 -4.82 -4.69 -11.09
N LEU A 22 -4.23 -3.72 -11.79
CA LEU A 22 -4.22 -2.32 -11.40
C LEU A 22 -5.63 -1.77 -11.09
N PRO A 23 -6.68 -2.01 -11.90
CA PRO A 23 -8.03 -1.56 -11.57
C PRO A 23 -8.56 -2.16 -10.26
N ILE A 24 -8.23 -3.42 -9.97
CA ILE A 24 -8.64 -4.13 -8.76
C ILE A 24 -7.91 -3.55 -7.54
N ILE A 25 -6.60 -3.33 -7.67
CA ILE A 25 -5.76 -2.73 -6.62
C ILE A 25 -6.24 -1.32 -6.28
N LEU A 26 -6.54 -0.50 -7.29
CA LEU A 26 -7.07 0.85 -7.10
C LEU A 26 -8.48 0.84 -6.48
N ALA A 27 -9.36 -0.07 -6.92
CA ALA A 27 -10.69 -0.21 -6.33
C ALA A 27 -10.62 -0.60 -4.85
N ALA A 28 -9.74 -1.53 -4.49
CA ALA A 28 -9.51 -1.91 -3.11
C ALA A 28 -8.96 -0.76 -2.24
N ALA A 29 -8.11 0.12 -2.81
CA ALA A 29 -7.64 1.31 -2.11
C ALA A 29 -8.78 2.30 -1.80
N VAL A 30 -9.67 2.53 -2.76
CA VAL A 30 -10.86 3.38 -2.58
C VAL A 30 -11.79 2.78 -1.53
N GLU A 31 -12.00 1.46 -1.55
CA GLU A 31 -12.81 0.77 -0.56
C GLU A 31 -12.20 0.86 0.84
N ALA A 32 -10.90 0.59 0.98
CA ALA A 32 -10.19 0.71 2.25
C ALA A 32 -10.32 2.11 2.85
N ARG A 33 -10.18 3.16 2.02
CA ARG A 33 -10.41 4.54 2.44
C ARG A 33 -11.82 4.77 2.96
N ARG A 34 -12.85 4.33 2.24
CA ARG A 34 -14.25 4.49 2.66
C ARG A 34 -14.56 3.80 3.98
N VAL A 35 -14.01 2.59 4.19
CA VAL A 35 -14.17 1.85 5.45
C VAL A 35 -13.57 2.64 6.62
N LEU A 36 -12.43 3.28 6.41
CA LEU A 36 -11.73 4.02 7.46
C LEU A 36 -12.29 5.44 7.68
N GLU A 37 -12.80 6.10 6.64
CA GLU A 37 -13.49 7.38 6.76
C GLU A 37 -14.78 7.28 7.60
N GLN A 38 -15.40 6.10 7.66
CA GLN A 38 -16.53 5.83 8.56
C GLN A 38 -16.12 5.66 10.03
N GLN A 39 -14.82 5.61 10.33
CA GLN A 39 -14.28 5.37 11.66
C GLN A 39 -13.58 6.63 12.17
N GLU A 40 -14.34 7.55 12.77
CA GLU A 40 -13.86 8.86 13.27
C GLU A 40 -12.67 8.75 14.24
N HIS A 41 -12.53 7.62 14.93
CA HIS A 41 -11.47 7.38 15.91
C HIS A 41 -10.08 7.05 15.31
N LEU A 42 -9.97 6.84 13.99
CA LEU A 42 -8.72 6.42 13.33
C LEU A 42 -7.99 7.56 12.59
N LEU A 43 -8.46 8.81 12.71
CA LEU A 43 -7.96 9.99 11.98
C LEU A 43 -6.59 10.52 12.45
N CYS A 44 -5.80 9.74 13.19
CA CYS A 44 -4.41 10.09 13.46
C CYS A 44 -3.60 9.95 12.16
N GLN A 45 -3.17 11.07 11.58
CA GLN A 45 -2.62 11.13 10.22
C GLN A 45 -1.40 10.22 9.97
N GLY A 46 -0.61 9.92 11.01
CA GLY A 46 0.54 9.00 10.91
C GLY A 46 0.18 7.51 10.90
N SER A 47 -0.91 7.10 11.54
CA SER A 47 -1.39 5.70 11.55
C SER A 47 -2.34 5.40 10.40
N PHE A 48 -3.00 6.43 9.85
CA PHE A 48 -4.06 6.26 8.86
C PHE A 48 -3.57 5.53 7.60
N CYS A 49 -2.38 5.87 7.07
CA CYS A 49 -1.85 5.21 5.87
C CYS A 49 -1.52 3.72 6.10
N HIS A 50 -0.96 3.37 7.25
CA HIS A 50 -0.66 1.97 7.59
C HIS A 50 -1.93 1.15 7.78
N VAL A 51 -2.94 1.72 8.43
CA VAL A 51 -4.25 1.06 8.58
C VAL A 51 -4.91 0.91 7.22
N MET A 52 -4.88 1.93 6.37
CA MET A 52 -5.40 1.88 5.00
C MET A 52 -4.74 0.78 4.18
N TRP A 53 -3.41 0.67 4.20
CA TRP A 53 -2.69 -0.39 3.48
C TRP A 53 -3.03 -1.78 4.00
N ARG A 54 -3.16 -1.95 5.32
CA ARG A 54 -3.59 -3.22 5.91
C ARG A 54 -5.00 -3.60 5.46
N THR A 55 -5.93 -2.65 5.48
CA THR A 55 -7.32 -2.86 5.03
C THR A 55 -7.37 -3.18 3.54
N GLN A 56 -6.64 -2.44 2.70
CA GLN A 56 -6.56 -2.69 1.26
C GLN A 56 -6.01 -4.09 0.97
N LYS A 57 -4.93 -4.49 1.65
CA LYS A 57 -4.35 -5.84 1.53
C LYS A 57 -5.33 -6.93 1.94
N GLN A 58 -6.10 -6.72 3.00
CA GLN A 58 -7.13 -7.66 3.43
C GLN A 58 -8.23 -7.82 2.37
N ILE A 59 -8.74 -6.71 1.82
CA ILE A 59 -9.74 -6.72 0.74
C ILE A 59 -9.22 -7.48 -0.49
N LEU A 60 -7.98 -7.21 -0.90
CA LEU A 60 -7.35 -7.87 -2.05
C LEU A 60 -7.18 -9.37 -1.84
N LYS A 61 -6.75 -9.79 -0.64
CA LYS A 61 -6.57 -11.19 -0.32
C LYS A 61 -7.90 -11.95 -0.24
N GLU A 62 -8.89 -11.40 0.46
CA GLU A 62 -10.17 -12.07 0.71
C GLU A 62 -11.07 -12.14 -0.52
N ARG A 63 -11.13 -11.06 -1.32
CA ARG A 63 -12.07 -10.95 -2.44
C ARG A 63 -11.49 -11.34 -3.79
N HIS A 64 -10.18 -11.15 -3.96
CA HIS A 64 -9.52 -11.32 -5.26
C HIS A 64 -8.38 -12.33 -5.24
N GLY A 65 -8.01 -12.87 -4.07
CA GLY A 65 -6.89 -13.80 -3.94
C GLY A 65 -5.51 -13.17 -4.23
N ILE A 66 -5.42 -11.83 -4.20
CA ILE A 66 -4.20 -11.08 -4.54
C ILE A 66 -3.38 -10.84 -3.26
N ASP A 67 -2.16 -11.38 -3.20
CA ASP A 67 -1.20 -11.12 -2.11
C ASP A 67 -0.34 -9.88 -2.40
N TRP A 68 -0.98 -8.72 -2.37
CA TRP A 68 -0.34 -7.41 -2.57
C TRP A 68 0.51 -7.00 -1.35
N LYS A 69 1.69 -6.42 -1.60
CA LYS A 69 2.62 -5.89 -0.59
C LYS A 69 2.50 -4.38 -0.49
N SER A 70 2.38 -3.89 0.74
CA SER A 70 2.30 -2.46 1.00
C SER A 70 3.63 -1.74 0.82
N PRO A 71 3.64 -0.41 0.56
CA PRO A 71 4.87 0.37 0.52
C PRO A 71 5.75 0.25 1.78
N SER A 72 5.16 0.04 2.96
CA SER A 72 5.92 -0.22 4.19
C SER A 72 6.61 -1.58 4.22
N GLU A 73 6.05 -2.59 3.55
CA GLU A 73 6.67 -3.92 3.42
C GLU A 73 7.76 -3.92 2.34
N MET A 74 7.57 -3.10 1.30
CA MET A 74 8.50 -2.98 0.18
C MET A 74 9.68 -2.03 0.48
N ASN A 75 9.50 -1.03 1.36
CA ASN A 75 10.60 -0.20 1.85
C ASN A 75 11.36 -0.92 2.97
N SER A 76 12.38 -1.69 2.61
CA SER A 76 13.31 -2.36 3.53
C SER A 76 14.21 -1.42 4.37
N GLN A 77 13.85 -0.14 4.58
CA GLN A 77 14.68 0.84 5.30
C GLN A 77 14.22 1.15 6.73
N PHE A 78 13.14 0.54 7.23
CA PHE A 78 12.67 0.76 8.61
C PHE A 78 12.32 -0.55 9.33
N GLN A 79 13.24 -1.52 9.31
CA GLN A 79 13.37 -2.46 10.42
C GLN A 79 14.68 -2.08 11.14
N SER A 80 14.56 -1.20 12.11
CA SER A 80 15.60 -1.04 13.14
C SER A 80 15.18 -1.96 14.29
N ASP A 81 16.04 -2.91 14.65
CA ASP A 81 15.98 -3.66 15.92
C ASP A 81 15.88 -2.71 17.13
#